data_AF-A0A437UCM1-F1
#
_entry.id   AF-A0A437UCM1-F1
#
_cell.length_a   1.000
_cell.length_b   1.000
_cell.length_c   1.000
_cell.angle_alpha   90.00
_cell.angle_beta   90.00
_cell.angle_gamma   90.00
#
_symmetry.space_group_name_H-M   'P 1'
#
loop_
_entity.id
_entity.type
_entity.pdbx_description
1 polymer ?
#
loop_
_entity_poly.entity_id
_entity_poly.type
_entity_poly.pdbx_seq_one_letter_code
_entity_poly.pdbx_strand_id
1 'polypeptide(L)'
;MNLEKYIKNKTPNMDNFKYTTKLFSIAFFTYFKIITISLVSTIIVFIIELILLLRGIDSGHSAHVSAIPFSLMLLTTRPIGAILCLLTIFLSPMLFFVLTNKYVITKLTHKIINDKSESLIIPAFDKFLSKFLSKQPKILKDAGNFTHNKLLLIQNIQNDRTENKWLRKIIIFGMKKIKLDDVDFDKEGQNFSEIVKLKTIQQLKAISEPNKTAILLVLLFQWLSLFFIWITKY
;
A
#
# COMPACT_ATOMS: atom_id res chain seq x y z
N MET A 1 1.90 -45.68 12.23
CA MET A 1 1.71 -44.22 12.08
C MET A 1 3.07 -43.58 11.86
N ASN A 2 3.34 -43.08 10.65
CA ASN A 2 4.70 -42.78 10.20
C ASN A 2 5.15 -41.39 10.74
N LEU A 3 5.96 -41.39 11.80
CA LEU A 3 6.42 -40.21 12.53
C LEU A 3 7.14 -39.19 11.63
N GLU A 4 7.82 -39.64 10.57
CA GLU A 4 8.45 -38.75 9.57
C GLU A 4 7.43 -37.92 8.77
N LYS A 5 6.27 -38.51 8.41
CA LYS A 5 5.18 -37.76 7.77
C LYS A 5 4.58 -36.72 8.71
N TYR A 6 4.53 -37.01 10.01
CA TYR A 6 3.99 -36.08 11.01
C TYR A 6 4.95 -34.92 11.29
N ILE A 7 6.26 -35.18 11.31
CA ILE A 7 7.30 -34.16 11.49
C ILE A 7 7.40 -33.26 10.25
N LYS A 8 7.36 -33.82 9.04
CA LYS A 8 7.39 -33.07 7.77
C LYS A 8 6.17 -32.17 7.54
N ASN A 9 5.03 -32.50 8.14
CA ASN A 9 3.82 -31.66 8.11
C ASN A 9 3.79 -30.58 9.21
N LYS A 10 4.60 -30.74 10.27
CA LYS A 10 4.62 -29.83 11.43
C LYS A 10 5.74 -28.80 11.37
N THR A 11 6.80 -29.05 10.61
CA THR A 11 7.80 -28.03 10.26
C THR A 11 7.30 -27.24 9.05
N PRO A 12 7.06 -25.91 9.14
CA PRO A 12 6.90 -25.11 7.94
C PRO A 12 8.16 -25.32 7.09
N ASN A 13 7.98 -25.84 5.87
CA ASN A 13 9.05 -26.18 4.94
C ASN A 13 10.11 -25.05 4.98
N MET A 14 11.32 -25.35 5.45
CA MET A 14 12.29 -24.33 5.88
C MET A 14 12.63 -23.34 4.75
N ASP A 15 12.46 -23.77 3.51
CA ASP A 15 12.59 -22.98 2.28
C ASP A 15 11.48 -21.94 2.12
N ASN A 16 10.25 -22.25 2.50
CA ASN A 16 9.13 -21.31 2.49
C ASN A 16 9.31 -20.24 3.56
N PHE A 17 9.80 -20.61 4.75
CA PHE A 17 10.12 -19.64 5.80
C PHE A 17 11.25 -18.70 5.34
N LYS A 18 12.38 -19.23 4.86
CA LYS A 18 13.50 -18.43 4.32
C LYS A 18 13.07 -17.51 3.18
N TYR A 19 12.18 -17.97 2.30
CA TYR A 19 11.67 -17.13 1.22
C TYR A 19 10.73 -16.04 1.75
N THR A 20 9.88 -16.33 2.72
CA THR A 20 9.00 -15.32 3.34
C THR A 20 9.78 -14.25 4.11
N THR A 21 10.88 -14.61 4.78
CA THR A 21 11.76 -13.64 5.44
C THR A 21 12.54 -12.81 4.42
N LYS A 22 12.95 -13.40 3.29
CA LYS A 22 13.52 -12.66 2.15
C LYS A 22 12.54 -11.65 1.56
N LEU A 23 11.27 -12.03 1.38
CA LEU A 23 10.22 -11.12 0.92
C LEU A 23 9.99 -9.98 1.92
N PHE A 24 9.93 -10.29 3.22
CA PHE A 24 9.81 -9.29 4.27
C PHE A 24 10.97 -8.30 4.21
N SER A 25 12.20 -8.80 4.12
CA SER A 25 13.41 -7.99 4.02
C SER A 25 13.35 -7.05 2.81
N ILE A 26 13.00 -7.55 1.62
CA ILE A 26 12.86 -6.73 0.41
C ILE A 26 11.77 -5.67 0.59
N ALA A 27 10.64 -6.02 1.19
CA ALA A 27 9.54 -5.10 1.48
C ALA A 27 10.01 -3.98 2.39
N PHE A 28 10.64 -4.36 3.51
CA PHE A 28 11.13 -3.45 4.53
C PHE A 28 12.19 -2.50 3.97
N PHE A 29 13.24 -3.02 3.31
CA PHE A 29 14.30 -2.19 2.73
C PHE A 29 13.78 -1.27 1.63
N THR A 30 12.85 -1.75 0.79
CA THR A 30 12.25 -0.91 -0.26
C THR A 30 11.41 0.22 0.37
N TYR A 31 10.59 -0.12 1.35
CA TYR A 31 9.75 0.84 2.07
C TYR A 31 10.62 1.90 2.77
N PHE A 32 11.61 1.43 3.54
CA PHE A 32 12.54 2.27 4.28
C PHE A 32 13.31 3.20 3.36
N LYS A 33 13.87 2.70 2.26
CA LYS A 33 14.61 3.53 1.30
C LYS A 33 13.75 4.68 0.75
N ILE A 34 12.52 4.40 0.32
CA ILE A 34 11.65 5.40 -0.29
C ILE A 34 11.17 6.41 0.74
N ILE A 35 10.72 5.95 1.92
CA ILE A 35 10.19 6.85 2.94
C ILE A 35 11.28 7.77 3.48
N THR A 36 12.51 7.27 3.69
CA THR A 36 13.64 8.07 4.16
C THR A 36 13.99 9.16 3.15
N ILE A 37 14.12 8.84 1.86
CA ILE A 37 14.41 9.85 0.82
C ILE A 37 13.30 10.91 0.78
N SER A 38 12.04 10.49 0.85
CA SER A 38 10.89 11.39 0.74
C SER A 38 10.76 12.31 1.96
N LEU A 39 11.00 11.79 3.17
CA LEU A 39 10.99 12.57 4.40
C LEU A 39 12.15 13.56 4.45
N VAL A 40 13.36 13.14 4.07
CA VAL A 40 14.52 14.04 3.98
C VAL A 40 14.24 15.17 3.01
N SER A 41 13.70 14.87 1.82
CA SER A 41 13.28 15.90 0.85
C SER A 41 12.25 16.85 1.45
N THR A 42 11.24 16.32 2.15
CA THR A 42 10.18 17.14 2.78
C THR A 42 10.76 18.08 3.83
N ILE A 43 11.67 17.59 4.68
CA ILE A 43 12.31 18.40 5.72
C ILE A 43 13.16 19.51 5.11
N ILE A 44 13.97 19.20 4.10
CA ILE A 44 14.80 20.20 3.41
C ILE A 44 13.92 21.28 2.77
N VAL A 45 12.91 20.88 2.01
CA VAL A 45 11.99 21.81 1.36
C VAL A 45 11.29 22.69 2.40
N PHE A 46 10.75 22.09 3.46
CA PHE A 46 10.07 22.82 4.53
C PHE A 46 10.98 23.85 5.22
N ILE A 47 12.23 23.49 5.55
CA ILE A 47 13.17 24.43 6.17
C ILE A 47 13.45 25.62 5.25
N ILE A 48 13.65 25.37 3.96
CA ILE A 48 13.93 26.46 3.00
C ILE A 48 12.67 27.32 2.81
N GLU A 49 11.49 26.71 2.64
CA GLU A 49 10.21 27.44 2.58
C GLU A 49 10.02 28.33 3.81
N LEU A 50 10.29 27.81 5.01
CA LEU A 50 10.18 28.55 6.26
C LEU A 50 11.15 29.75 6.31
N ILE A 51 12.42 29.56 5.93
CA ILE A 51 13.41 30.65 5.88
C ILE A 51 12.99 31.73 4.87
N LEU A 52 12.49 31.34 3.69
CA LEU A 52 12.04 32.28 2.67
C LEU A 52 10.82 33.10 3.14
N LEU A 53 9.88 32.46 3.83
CA LEU A 53 8.69 33.15 4.34
C LEU A 53 9.00 34.08 5.52
N LEU A 54 9.97 33.72 6.36
CA LEU A 54 10.42 34.55 7.47
C LEU A 54 11.25 35.76 7.04
N ARG A 55 11.84 35.71 5.84
CA ARG A 55 12.73 36.77 5.36
C ARG A 55 11.97 38.09 5.22
N GLY A 56 12.33 39.09 6.04
CA GLY A 56 11.72 40.41 6.05
C GLY A 56 10.57 40.60 7.05
N ILE A 57 10.31 39.61 7.92
CA ILE A 57 9.47 39.77 9.11
C ILE A 57 10.36 40.21 10.27
N ASP A 58 10.06 41.34 10.91
CA ASP A 58 10.84 41.85 12.04
C ASP A 58 10.84 40.87 13.22
N SER A 59 12.03 40.48 13.66
CA SER A 59 12.28 39.45 14.68
C SER A 59 11.74 39.80 16.07
N GLY A 60 11.39 41.07 16.31
CA GLY A 60 10.90 41.58 17.59
C GLY A 60 9.52 41.04 18.03
N HIS A 61 8.67 40.60 17.10
CA HIS A 61 7.34 40.07 17.41
C HIS A 61 7.26 38.55 17.52
N SER A 62 8.33 37.82 17.17
CA SER A 62 8.22 36.39 16.82
C SER A 62 9.05 35.44 17.68
N ALA A 63 9.93 35.93 18.57
CA ALA A 63 10.90 35.11 19.30
C ALA A 63 10.33 34.31 20.49
N HIS A 64 9.13 34.65 20.98
CA HIS A 64 8.46 33.98 22.12
C HIS A 64 7.06 33.46 21.81
N VAL A 65 6.66 33.49 20.54
CA VAL A 65 5.31 33.16 20.11
C VAL A 65 5.21 31.66 19.86
N SER A 66 4.21 31.01 20.44
CA SER A 66 3.98 29.57 20.24
C SER A 66 3.65 29.26 18.76
N ALA A 67 3.80 27.99 18.36
CA ALA A 67 3.67 27.59 16.96
C ALA A 67 2.32 27.99 16.30
N ILE A 68 1.24 28.09 17.09
CA ILE A 68 -0.10 28.42 16.60
C ILE A 68 -0.20 29.90 16.18
N PRO A 69 0.04 30.90 17.06
CA PRO A 69 0.05 32.31 16.69
C PRO A 69 1.12 32.65 15.64
N PHE A 70 2.26 31.94 15.64
CA PHE A 70 3.25 32.05 14.57
C PHE A 70 2.69 31.64 13.19
N SER A 71 1.96 30.52 13.14
CA SER A 71 1.34 30.05 11.89
C SER A 71 0.24 31.00 11.40
N LEU A 72 -0.52 31.59 12.33
CA LEU A 72 -1.55 32.60 12.02
C LEU A 72 -0.94 33.88 11.43
N MET A 73 0.17 34.37 12.00
CA MET A 73 0.90 35.53 11.47
C MET A 73 1.42 35.28 10.05
N LEU A 74 1.93 34.08 9.79
CA LEU A 74 2.35 33.66 8.44
C LEU A 74 1.17 33.65 7.46
N LEU A 75 0.00 33.19 7.90
CA LEU A 75 -1.21 33.16 7.07
C LEU A 75 -1.75 34.56 6.74
N THR A 76 -1.61 35.53 7.64
CA THR A 76 -2.08 36.91 7.40
C THR A 76 -1.12 37.71 6.55
N THR A 77 0.19 37.51 6.72
CA THR A 77 1.23 38.25 5.99
C THR A 77 1.54 37.65 4.62
N ARG A 78 1.53 36.32 4.50
CA ARG A 78 1.94 35.56 3.31
C ARG A 78 1.04 34.32 3.10
N PRO A 79 -0.26 34.53 2.79
CA PRO A 79 -1.27 33.47 2.81
C PRO A 79 -0.96 32.30 1.87
N ILE A 80 -0.53 32.61 0.64
CA ILE A 80 -0.27 31.59 -0.39
C ILE A 80 0.93 30.73 0.01
N GLY A 81 2.07 31.36 0.32
CA GLY A 81 3.27 30.65 0.76
C GLY A 81 3.06 29.85 2.04
N ALA A 82 2.29 30.38 3.00
CA ALA A 82 1.95 29.67 4.24
C ALA A 82 1.10 28.42 3.96
N ILE A 83 0.09 28.51 3.07
CA ILE A 83 -0.73 27.35 2.67
C ILE A 83 0.13 26.29 1.98
N LEU A 84 1.00 26.68 1.05
CA LEU A 84 1.90 25.75 0.37
C LEU A 84 2.85 25.05 1.36
N CYS A 85 3.44 25.79 2.29
CA CYS A 85 4.29 25.26 3.35
C CYS A 85 3.54 24.25 4.26
N LEU A 86 2.29 24.55 4.63
CA LEU A 86 1.43 23.63 5.39
C LEU A 86 1.09 22.36 4.60
N LEU A 87 0.81 22.48 3.29
CA LEU A 87 0.61 21.32 2.42
C LEU A 87 1.88 20.46 2.33
N THR A 88 3.06 21.08 2.23
CA THR A 88 4.34 20.38 2.22
C THR A 88 4.50 19.52 3.48
N ILE A 89 4.29 20.07 4.67
CA ILE A 89 4.55 19.35 5.93
C ILE A 89 3.46 18.33 6.33
N PHE A 90 2.19 18.57 6.01
CA PHE A 90 1.10 17.66 6.39
C PHE A 90 0.69 16.70 5.27
N LEU A 91 0.44 17.23 4.07
CA LEU A 91 -0.12 16.42 2.98
C LEU A 91 0.94 15.51 2.37
N SER A 92 2.17 16.00 2.20
CA SER A 92 3.21 15.24 1.51
C SER A 92 3.61 13.96 2.26
N PRO A 93 3.88 13.96 3.58
CA PRO A 93 4.20 12.72 4.30
C PRO A 93 3.07 11.69 4.25
N MET A 94 1.80 12.15 4.32
CA MET A 94 0.64 11.28 4.19
C MET A 94 0.58 10.61 2.81
N LEU A 95 0.78 11.39 1.74
CA LEU A 95 0.83 10.86 0.37
C LEU A 95 2.00 9.88 0.18
N PHE A 96 3.19 10.22 0.67
CA PHE A 96 4.34 9.31 0.61
C PHE A 96 4.08 7.99 1.33
N PHE A 97 3.42 8.02 2.49
CA PHE A 97 3.06 6.80 3.21
C PHE A 97 2.13 5.90 2.38
N VAL A 98 1.05 6.47 1.81
CA VAL A 98 0.08 5.73 1.01
C VAL A 98 0.70 5.19 -0.28
N LEU A 99 1.42 6.02 -1.01
CA LEU A 99 2.02 5.67 -2.30
C LEU A 99 3.16 4.66 -2.14
N THR A 100 4.00 4.79 -1.09
CA THR A 100 5.06 3.81 -0.80
C THR A 100 4.46 2.45 -0.46
N ASN A 101 3.38 2.41 0.33
CA ASN A 101 2.69 1.15 0.64
C ASN A 101 2.16 0.48 -0.65
N LYS A 102 1.51 1.25 -1.53
CA LYS A 102 1.03 0.75 -2.83
C LYS A 102 2.19 0.22 -3.68
N TYR A 103 3.29 0.96 -3.78
CA TYR A 103 4.47 0.56 -4.55
C TYR A 103 5.11 -0.72 -4.02
N VAL A 104 5.30 -0.83 -2.71
CA VAL A 104 5.90 -2.03 -2.08
C VAL A 104 5.04 -3.26 -2.33
N ILE A 105 3.71 -3.17 -2.17
CA ILE A 105 2.80 -4.29 -2.46
C ILE A 105 2.88 -4.69 -3.93
N THR A 106 2.91 -3.74 -4.85
CA THR A 106 3.02 -3.98 -6.29
C THR A 106 4.34 -4.68 -6.64
N LYS A 107 5.47 -4.18 -6.09
CA LYS A 107 6.79 -4.78 -6.28
C LYS A 107 6.90 -6.20 -5.71
N LEU A 108 6.31 -6.45 -4.54
CA LEU A 108 6.25 -7.79 -3.96
C LEU A 108 5.40 -8.72 -4.82
N THR A 109 4.27 -8.24 -5.31
CA THR A 109 3.37 -8.98 -6.19
C THR A 109 4.13 -9.43 -7.44
N HIS A 110 4.81 -8.51 -8.13
CA HIS A 110 5.67 -8.82 -9.27
C HIS A 110 6.69 -9.90 -8.97
N LYS A 111 7.43 -9.73 -7.88
CA LYS A 111 8.51 -10.63 -7.51
C LYS A 111 7.99 -12.03 -7.19
N ILE A 112 6.89 -12.13 -6.44
CA ILE A 112 6.34 -13.43 -6.06
C ILE A 112 5.73 -14.11 -7.27
N ILE A 113 5.10 -13.36 -8.18
CA ILE A 113 4.53 -13.93 -9.40
C ILE A 113 5.61 -14.54 -10.28
N ASN A 114 6.69 -13.80 -10.53
CA ASN A 114 7.76 -14.23 -11.42
C ASN A 114 8.65 -15.31 -10.79
N ASP A 115 8.89 -15.25 -9.47
CA ASP A 115 9.82 -16.18 -8.83
C ASP A 115 9.15 -17.48 -8.35
N LYS A 116 7.92 -17.43 -7.78
CA LYS A 116 7.33 -18.55 -7.01
C LYS A 116 5.78 -18.57 -6.93
N SER A 117 5.04 -17.99 -7.87
CA SER A 117 3.56 -17.87 -7.78
C SER A 117 2.87 -19.20 -7.50
N GLU A 118 3.26 -20.25 -8.23
CA GLU A 118 2.65 -21.58 -8.16
C GLU A 118 2.89 -22.27 -6.81
N SER A 119 4.01 -21.97 -6.16
CA SER A 119 4.39 -22.60 -4.89
C SER A 119 3.94 -21.84 -3.63
N LEU A 120 3.55 -20.56 -3.76
CA LEU A 120 3.26 -19.69 -2.61
C LEU A 120 1.92 -18.96 -2.68
N ILE A 121 1.60 -18.33 -3.81
CA ILE A 121 0.32 -17.61 -3.96
C ILE A 121 -0.82 -18.62 -4.07
N ILE A 122 -0.67 -19.61 -4.97
CA ILE A 122 -1.72 -20.60 -5.24
C ILE A 122 -2.08 -21.39 -3.97
N PRO A 123 -1.13 -22.01 -3.23
CA PRO A 123 -1.49 -22.82 -2.06
C PRO A 123 -2.05 -21.99 -0.91
N ALA A 124 -1.60 -20.75 -0.74
CA ALA A 124 -2.15 -19.86 0.29
C ALA A 124 -3.56 -19.38 -0.06
N PHE A 125 -3.81 -19.06 -1.34
CA PHE A 125 -5.15 -18.72 -1.81
C PHE A 125 -6.11 -19.90 -1.65
N ASP A 126 -5.67 -21.11 -1.97
CA ASP A 126 -6.46 -22.35 -1.78
C ASP A 126 -6.77 -22.62 -0.31
N LYS A 127 -5.82 -22.35 0.60
CA LYS A 127 -6.08 -22.40 2.06
C LYS A 127 -7.11 -21.37 2.51
N PHE A 128 -7.05 -20.14 2.00
CA PHE A 128 -8.04 -19.12 2.34
C PHE A 128 -9.43 -19.48 1.82
N LEU A 129 -9.52 -19.95 0.57
CA LEU A 129 -10.78 -20.41 -0.03
C LEU A 129 -11.36 -21.60 0.72
N SER A 130 -10.57 -22.63 1.01
CA SER A 130 -11.05 -23.82 1.72
C SER A 130 -11.55 -23.50 3.13
N LYS A 131 -10.87 -22.62 3.88
CA LYS A 131 -11.35 -22.12 5.19
C LYS A 131 -12.62 -21.28 5.10
N PHE A 132 -12.75 -20.50 4.02
CA PHE A 132 -13.95 -19.69 3.80
C PHE A 132 -15.15 -20.58 3.47
N LEU A 133 -14.97 -21.53 2.55
CA LEU A 133 -15.99 -22.49 2.15
C LEU A 133 -16.40 -23.43 3.29
N SER A 134 -15.47 -23.83 4.16
CA SER A 134 -15.82 -24.65 5.33
C SER A 134 -16.68 -23.91 6.36
N LYS A 135 -16.54 -22.58 6.45
CA LYS A 135 -17.38 -21.73 7.31
C LYS A 135 -18.70 -21.32 6.64
N GLN A 136 -18.73 -21.24 5.31
CA GLN A 136 -19.87 -20.73 4.55
C GLN A 136 -20.16 -21.60 3.30
N PRO A 137 -20.61 -22.86 3.49
CA PRO A 137 -20.77 -23.82 2.38
C PRO A 137 -21.90 -23.43 1.40
N LYS A 138 -22.85 -22.58 1.84
CA LYS A 138 -23.98 -22.11 1.01
C LYS A 138 -23.56 -21.16 -0.12
N ILE A 139 -22.38 -20.53 -0.03
CA ILE A 139 -21.87 -19.57 -1.03
C ILE A 139 -21.48 -20.23 -2.36
N LEU A 140 -21.34 -21.55 -2.38
CA LEU A 140 -21.07 -22.32 -3.61
C LEU A 140 -22.23 -22.30 -4.62
N LYS A 141 -23.44 -21.91 -4.21
CA LYS A 141 -24.66 -22.04 -5.03
C LYS A 141 -25.24 -20.72 -5.54
N ASP A 142 -24.92 -19.59 -4.91
CA ASP A 142 -25.48 -18.29 -5.28
C ASP A 142 -24.45 -17.41 -5.99
N ALA A 143 -24.46 -17.46 -7.32
CA ALA A 143 -23.69 -16.55 -8.15
C ALA A 143 -24.27 -15.11 -8.12
N GLY A 144 -25.55 -14.95 -7.76
CA GLY A 144 -26.27 -13.66 -7.75
C GLY A 144 -25.77 -12.61 -6.75
N ASN A 145 -24.91 -12.99 -5.79
CA ASN A 145 -24.37 -12.09 -4.75
C ASN A 145 -22.83 -12.06 -4.72
N PHE A 146 -22.18 -12.14 -5.90
CA PHE A 146 -20.71 -12.19 -5.99
C PHE A 146 -20.00 -11.04 -5.28
N THR A 147 -20.48 -9.79 -5.43
CA THR A 147 -19.90 -8.62 -4.77
C THR A 147 -19.90 -8.78 -3.25
N HIS A 148 -21.02 -9.25 -2.70
CA HIS A 148 -21.18 -9.49 -1.27
C HIS A 148 -20.25 -10.62 -0.80
N ASN A 149 -20.24 -11.74 -1.52
CA ASN A 149 -19.39 -12.90 -1.21
C ASN A 149 -17.89 -12.57 -1.30
N LYS A 150 -17.49 -11.75 -2.28
CA LYS A 150 -16.13 -11.22 -2.42
C LYS A 150 -15.73 -10.36 -1.22
N LEU A 151 -16.62 -9.48 -0.75
CA LEU A 151 -16.36 -8.63 0.42
C LEU A 151 -16.21 -9.47 1.69
N LEU A 152 -17.09 -10.46 1.90
CA LEU A 152 -16.99 -11.39 3.03
C LEU A 152 -15.69 -12.21 2.99
N LEU A 153 -15.27 -12.66 1.81
CA LEU A 153 -14.01 -13.38 1.65
C LEU A 153 -12.81 -12.47 1.97
N ILE A 154 -12.79 -11.22 1.49
CA ILE A 154 -11.74 -10.24 1.82
C ILE A 154 -11.68 -10.00 3.34
N GLN A 155 -12.82 -9.84 4.00
CA GLN A 155 -12.89 -9.64 5.45
C GLN A 155 -12.37 -10.86 6.23
N ASN A 156 -12.75 -12.07 5.80
CA ASN A 156 -12.26 -13.31 6.40
C ASN A 156 -10.74 -13.44 6.25
N ILE A 157 -10.21 -13.17 5.06
CA ILE A 157 -8.78 -13.18 4.79
C ILE A 157 -8.08 -12.13 5.68
N GLN A 158 -8.65 -10.93 5.80
CA GLN A 158 -8.09 -9.84 6.63
C GLN A 158 -8.01 -10.22 8.11
N ASN A 159 -9.00 -10.94 8.62
CA ASN A 159 -9.10 -11.35 10.02
C ASN A 159 -8.31 -12.63 10.33
N ASP A 160 -7.96 -13.44 9.32
CA ASP A 160 -7.16 -14.65 9.52
C ASP A 160 -5.71 -14.31 9.87
N ARG A 161 -5.30 -14.59 11.12
CA ARG A 161 -3.94 -14.37 11.64
C ARG A 161 -3.00 -15.57 11.45
N THR A 162 -3.49 -16.70 10.94
CA THR A 162 -2.70 -17.94 10.84
C THR A 162 -1.71 -17.95 9.67
N GLU A 163 -1.89 -17.05 8.70
CA GLU A 163 -1.06 -16.94 7.50
C GLU A 163 -0.18 -15.68 7.50
N ASN A 164 0.82 -15.65 6.62
CA ASN A 164 1.76 -14.53 6.54
C ASN A 164 1.05 -13.20 6.19
N LYS A 165 1.29 -12.16 7.00
CA LYS A 165 0.72 -10.81 6.85
C LYS A 165 0.93 -10.21 5.45
N TRP A 166 2.06 -10.49 4.80
CA TRP A 166 2.36 -9.99 3.46
C TRP A 166 1.62 -10.75 2.37
N LEU A 167 1.57 -12.07 2.48
CA LEU A 167 0.84 -12.92 1.53
C LEU A 167 -0.65 -12.59 1.56
N ARG A 168 -1.19 -12.39 2.76
CA ARG A 168 -2.54 -11.85 2.99
C ARG A 168 -2.76 -10.51 2.30
N LYS A 169 -1.82 -9.55 2.46
CA LYS A 169 -1.92 -8.23 1.81
C LYS A 169 -1.92 -8.32 0.29
N ILE A 170 -1.08 -9.19 -0.29
CA ILE A 170 -1.00 -9.40 -1.75
C ILE A 170 -2.31 -9.99 -2.28
N ILE A 171 -2.83 -11.02 -1.61
CA ILE A 171 -4.09 -11.65 -2.00
C ILE A 171 -5.26 -10.65 -1.92
N ILE A 172 -5.38 -9.91 -0.82
CA ILE A 172 -6.39 -8.84 -0.68
C ILE A 172 -6.21 -7.79 -1.77
N PHE A 173 -4.97 -7.42 -2.11
CA PHE A 173 -4.68 -6.44 -3.14
C PHE A 173 -5.15 -6.91 -4.53
N GLY A 174 -4.87 -8.16 -4.90
CA GLY A 174 -5.38 -8.76 -6.14
C GLY A 174 -6.91 -8.83 -6.17
N MET A 175 -7.52 -9.32 -5.09
CA MET A 175 -8.97 -9.42 -4.98
C MET A 175 -9.68 -8.07 -5.09
N LYS A 176 -9.16 -7.01 -4.44
CA LYS A 176 -9.72 -5.65 -4.53
C LYS A 176 -9.71 -5.11 -5.96
N LYS A 177 -8.86 -5.64 -6.84
CA LYS A 177 -8.70 -5.18 -8.23
C LYS A 177 -9.53 -5.94 -9.26
N ILE A 178 -10.20 -7.04 -8.86
CA ILE A 178 -11.12 -7.77 -9.73
C ILE A 178 -12.33 -6.89 -10.04
N LYS A 179 -12.55 -6.59 -11.33
CA LYS A 179 -13.80 -6.04 -11.86
C LYS A 179 -14.79 -7.18 -12.13
N LEU A 180 -16.06 -6.95 -11.83
CA LEU A 180 -17.14 -7.95 -11.95
C LEU A 180 -17.87 -7.87 -13.29
N ASP A 181 -17.60 -6.80 -14.02
CA ASP A 181 -18.29 -6.39 -15.24
C ASP A 181 -18.16 -7.45 -16.36
N ASP A 182 -17.15 -8.33 -16.29
CA ASP A 182 -16.86 -9.38 -17.28
C ASP A 182 -17.07 -10.82 -16.73
N VAL A 183 -17.99 -11.03 -15.79
CA VAL A 183 -18.28 -12.39 -15.29
C VAL A 183 -19.71 -12.78 -15.64
N ASP A 184 -19.81 -13.72 -16.58
CA ASP A 184 -21.05 -14.30 -17.03
C ASP A 184 -21.43 -15.45 -16.10
N PHE A 185 -22.15 -15.11 -15.02
CA PHE A 185 -22.51 -16.01 -13.93
C PHE A 185 -23.58 -17.05 -14.30
N ASP A 186 -24.25 -16.86 -15.42
CA ASP A 186 -25.33 -17.74 -15.91
C ASP A 186 -24.81 -18.98 -16.67
N LYS A 187 -23.48 -19.13 -16.81
CA LYS A 187 -22.90 -20.36 -17.38
C LYS A 187 -22.87 -21.47 -16.35
N GLU A 188 -23.69 -22.50 -16.58
CA GLU A 188 -23.74 -23.71 -15.76
C GLU A 188 -22.33 -24.29 -15.53
N GLY A 189 -21.98 -24.56 -14.27
CA GLY A 189 -20.71 -25.17 -13.87
C GLY A 189 -19.60 -24.21 -13.39
N GLN A 190 -19.80 -22.89 -13.40
CA GLN A 190 -18.79 -21.96 -12.87
C GLN A 190 -18.82 -21.88 -11.34
N ASN A 191 -17.78 -22.41 -10.69
CA ASN A 191 -17.63 -22.33 -9.23
C ASN A 191 -17.04 -20.97 -8.82
N PHE A 192 -17.71 -20.26 -7.89
CA PHE A 192 -17.24 -18.99 -7.30
C PHE A 192 -15.75 -19.04 -6.91
N SER A 193 -15.31 -20.15 -6.32
CA SER A 193 -13.93 -20.37 -5.88
C SER A 193 -12.92 -20.27 -7.03
N GLU A 194 -13.24 -20.88 -8.17
CA GLU A 194 -12.37 -20.94 -9.34
C GLU A 194 -12.32 -19.59 -10.06
N ILE A 195 -13.47 -18.94 -10.24
CA ILE A 195 -13.56 -17.61 -10.85
C ILE A 195 -12.73 -16.60 -10.05
N VAL A 196 -12.91 -16.56 -8.72
CA VAL A 196 -12.18 -15.62 -7.86
C VAL A 196 -10.69 -15.92 -7.91
N LYS A 197 -10.28 -17.20 -7.86
CA LYS A 197 -8.87 -17.60 -7.95
C LYS A 197 -8.24 -17.15 -9.25
N LEU A 198 -8.85 -17.51 -10.38
CA LEU A 198 -8.31 -17.23 -11.71
C LEU A 198 -8.22 -15.71 -11.94
N LYS A 199 -9.29 -14.96 -11.65
CA LYS A 199 -9.29 -13.50 -11.79
C LYS A 199 -8.32 -12.82 -10.83
N THR A 200 -8.15 -13.31 -9.60
CA THR A 200 -7.15 -12.76 -8.67
C THR A 200 -5.74 -12.93 -9.24
N ILE A 201 -5.39 -14.13 -9.71
CA ILE A 201 -4.06 -14.41 -10.26
C ILE A 201 -3.81 -13.59 -11.54
N GLN A 202 -4.81 -13.50 -12.42
CA GLN A 202 -4.71 -12.71 -13.65
C GLN A 202 -4.50 -11.22 -13.35
N GLN A 203 -5.24 -10.65 -12.39
CA GLN A 203 -5.06 -9.26 -11.98
C GLN A 203 -3.71 -9.02 -11.31
N LEU A 204 -3.26 -9.96 -10.47
CA LEU A 204 -1.92 -9.88 -9.89
C LEU A 204 -0.83 -9.87 -10.97
N LYS A 205 -0.97 -10.67 -12.05
CA LYS A 205 -0.05 -10.69 -13.19
C LYS A 205 -0.10 -9.37 -13.97
N ALA A 206 -1.29 -8.85 -14.26
CA ALA A 206 -1.49 -7.62 -15.03
C ALA A 206 -0.99 -6.36 -14.31
N ILE A 207 -1.11 -6.30 -12.99
CA ILE A 207 -0.72 -5.13 -12.17
C ILE A 207 0.78 -5.18 -11.82
N SER A 208 1.50 -6.20 -12.26
CA SER A 208 2.80 -6.52 -11.72
C SER A 208 3.87 -5.46 -11.99
N GLU A 209 3.73 -4.54 -12.94
CA GLU A 209 4.78 -3.54 -13.16
C GLU A 209 4.82 -2.45 -12.05
N PRO A 210 5.87 -2.41 -11.22
CA PRO A 210 5.95 -1.46 -10.12
C PRO A 210 6.33 -0.07 -10.63
N ASN A 211 5.37 0.85 -10.67
CA ASN A 211 5.62 2.23 -11.11
C ASN A 211 5.86 3.22 -9.95
N LYS A 212 6.93 4.02 -10.04
CA LYS A 212 7.29 5.09 -9.10
C LYS A 212 6.76 6.48 -9.48
N THR A 213 6.14 6.65 -10.66
CA THR A 213 5.71 7.96 -11.19
C THR A 213 4.91 8.78 -10.17
N ALA A 214 3.96 8.16 -9.47
CA ALA A 214 3.15 8.89 -8.48
C ALA A 214 3.99 9.45 -7.32
N ILE A 215 5.03 8.74 -6.87
CA ILE A 215 5.93 9.20 -5.81
C ILE A 215 6.79 10.36 -6.34
N LEU A 216 7.28 10.25 -7.58
CA LEU A 216 8.05 11.29 -8.25
C LEU A 216 7.22 12.56 -8.48
N LEU A 217 5.92 12.44 -8.78
CA LEU A 217 5.02 13.58 -8.92
C LEU A 217 4.84 14.35 -7.62
N VAL A 218 4.72 13.65 -6.48
CA VAL A 218 4.64 14.32 -5.17
C VAL A 218 5.95 15.05 -4.86
N LEU A 219 7.11 14.42 -5.12
CA LEU A 219 8.40 15.09 -4.98
C LEU A 219 8.48 16.33 -5.88
N LEU A 220 8.13 16.20 -7.16
CA LEU A 220 8.17 17.32 -8.11
C LEU A 220 7.29 18.48 -7.63
N PHE A 221 6.09 18.18 -7.12
CA PHE A 221 5.19 19.19 -6.56
C PHE A 221 5.81 19.93 -5.36
N GLN A 222 6.49 19.23 -4.45
CA GLN A 222 7.19 19.87 -3.32
C GLN A 222 8.27 20.84 -3.79
N TRP A 223 9.08 20.43 -4.76
CA TRP A 223 10.14 21.29 -5.30
C TRP A 223 9.59 22.45 -6.12
N LEU A 224 8.46 22.26 -6.80
CA LEU A 224 7.77 23.31 -7.54
C LEU A 224 7.10 24.33 -6.59
N SER A 225 6.57 23.86 -5.46
CA SER A 225 6.10 24.72 -4.36
C SER A 225 7.21 25.64 -3.86
N LEU A 226 8.37 25.07 -3.54
CA LEU A 226 9.54 25.83 -3.12
C LEU A 226 9.96 26.86 -4.17
N PHE A 227 10.05 26.44 -5.43
CA PHE A 227 10.43 27.32 -6.54
C PHE A 227 9.43 28.47 -6.70
N PHE A 228 8.14 28.19 -6.57
CA PHE A 228 7.09 29.19 -6.62
C PHE A 228 7.23 30.22 -5.49
N ILE A 229 7.42 29.79 -4.25
CA ILE A 229 7.66 30.68 -3.09
C ILE A 229 8.93 31.52 -3.30
N TRP A 230 9.98 30.92 -3.87
CA TRP A 230 11.24 31.61 -4.15
C TRP A 230 11.09 32.73 -5.20
N ILE A 231 10.35 32.48 -6.29
CA ILE A 231 10.09 33.50 -7.33
C ILE A 231 9.18 34.61 -6.81
N THR A 232 8.11 34.22 -6.12
CA THR A 232 7.05 35.15 -5.77
C THR A 232 7.49 36.12 -4.68
N LYS A 233 8.52 35.81 -3.87
CA LYS A 233 8.98 36.66 -2.74
C LYS A 233 7.85 37.07 -1.76
N TYR A 234 6.67 36.47 -1.86
CA TYR A 234 5.45 36.75 -1.09
C TYR A 234 4.79 35.43 -0.70
#